data_AF-A0A849XWM8-F1
#
_entry.id   AF-A0A849XWM8-F1
#
_cell.length_a   1.000
_cell.length_b   1.000
_cell.length_c   1.000
_cell.angle_alpha   90.00
_cell.angle_beta   90.00
_cell.angle_gamma   90.00
#
_symmetry.space_group_name_H-M   'P 1'
#
loop_
_entity.id
_entity.type
_entity.pdbx_description
1 polymer ?
#
loop_
_entity_poly.entity_id
_entity_poly.type
_entity_poly.pdbx_seq_one_letter_code
_entity_poly.pdbx_strand_id
1 'polypeptide(L)'
;MATYDNSHLAERTIGMAEMEKRPWRFTIEFDDEKAKRNGYNVDDLYDCVGKYAEQMGNVRIGLGTWQAKNRKVQFGAQCPVCATLSKQPWVMQNIKSWRTYEDMNEPEGEDYLQVIRDISPERIYD
;
A
#
# COMPACT_ATOMS: atom_id res chain seq x y z
N MET A 1 -18.10 -14.79 -41.53
CA MET A 1 -17.06 -14.83 -40.47
C MET A 1 -17.32 -13.63 -39.57
N ALA A 2 -17.92 -13.83 -38.39
CA ALA A 2 -18.25 -12.72 -37.49
C ALA A 2 -17.00 -12.31 -36.73
N THR A 3 -16.52 -11.08 -36.96
CA THR A 3 -15.44 -10.48 -36.18
C THR A 3 -16.03 -10.01 -34.86
N TYR A 4 -15.74 -10.74 -33.77
CA TYR A 4 -16.09 -10.31 -32.43
C TYR A 4 -15.25 -9.08 -32.07
N ASP A 5 -15.91 -7.96 -31.84
CA ASP A 5 -15.29 -6.74 -31.37
C ASP A 5 -14.93 -6.87 -29.89
N ASN A 6 -13.64 -7.14 -29.63
CA ASN A 6 -13.08 -7.21 -28.28
C ASN A 6 -12.69 -5.84 -27.70
N SER A 7 -13.02 -4.73 -28.37
CA SER A 7 -12.75 -3.35 -27.89
C SER A 7 -13.21 -3.13 -26.45
N HIS A 8 -14.39 -3.65 -26.09
CA HIS A 8 -14.98 -3.48 -24.76
C HIS A 8 -14.23 -4.27 -23.67
N LEU A 9 -13.57 -5.38 -24.02
CA LEU A 9 -12.71 -6.12 -23.09
C LEU A 9 -11.36 -5.41 -22.92
N ALA A 10 -10.82 -4.84 -23.99
CA ALA A 10 -9.60 -4.05 -23.95
C ALA A 10 -9.80 -2.76 -23.14
N GLU A 11 -10.89 -2.02 -23.34
CA GLU A 11 -11.23 -0.81 -22.58
C GLU A 11 -11.50 -1.09 -21.10
N ARG A 12 -12.15 -2.22 -20.76
CA ARG A 12 -12.30 -2.65 -19.36
C ARG A 12 -10.96 -2.99 -18.70
N THR A 13 -10.07 -3.63 -19.45
CA THR A 13 -8.73 -4.01 -18.96
C THR A 13 -7.83 -2.77 -18.80
N ILE A 14 -7.91 -1.82 -19.74
CA ILE A 14 -7.20 -0.53 -19.68
C ILE A 14 -7.75 0.34 -18.53
N GLY A 15 -9.08 0.37 -18.33
CA GLY A 15 -9.70 1.08 -17.21
C GLY A 15 -9.32 0.51 -15.84
N MET A 16 -9.14 -0.81 -15.73
CA MET A 16 -8.59 -1.46 -14.52
C MET A 16 -7.09 -1.15 -14.33
N ALA A 17 -6.29 -1.18 -15.39
CA ALA A 17 -4.86 -0.84 -15.34
C ALA A 17 -4.62 0.66 -15.05
N GLU A 18 -5.52 1.56 -15.45
CA GLU A 18 -5.49 2.98 -15.08
C GLU A 18 -5.90 3.24 -13.61
N MET A 19 -6.68 2.36 -13.00
CA MET A 19 -6.94 2.43 -11.56
C MET A 19 -5.72 2.03 -10.72
N GLU A 20 -4.90 1.10 -11.20
CA GLU A 20 -3.72 0.58 -10.48
C GLU A 20 -2.57 1.58 -10.33
N LYS A 21 -2.55 2.69 -11.09
CA LYS A 21 -1.43 3.66 -11.10
C LYS A 21 -1.76 5.03 -10.56
N ARG A 22 -2.97 5.26 -10.05
CA ARG A 22 -3.34 6.58 -9.51
C ARG A 22 -2.46 6.93 -8.30
N PRO A 23 -2.11 8.21 -8.12
CA PRO A 23 -1.24 8.61 -7.02
C PRO A 23 -2.01 8.51 -5.70
N TRP A 24 -1.32 8.76 -4.62
CA TRP A 24 -1.81 8.64 -3.24
C TRP A 24 -2.22 7.21 -2.91
N ARG A 25 -1.32 6.28 -3.24
CA ARG A 25 -1.41 4.88 -2.84
C ARG A 25 -0.12 4.47 -2.13
N PHE A 26 -0.20 3.43 -1.32
CA PHE A 26 0.97 2.79 -0.74
C PHE A 26 0.86 1.28 -0.83
N THR A 27 2.03 0.62 -0.86
CA THR A 27 2.16 -0.83 -0.76
C THR A 27 2.95 -1.17 0.50
N ILE A 28 2.50 -2.20 1.21
CA ILE A 28 3.23 -2.83 2.31
C ILE A 28 3.34 -4.31 2.02
N GLU A 29 4.51 -4.88 2.26
CA GLU A 29 4.75 -6.32 2.20
C GLU A 29 5.31 -6.77 3.54
N PHE A 30 4.73 -7.81 4.11
CA PHE A 30 5.27 -8.46 5.31
C PHE A 30 6.21 -9.60 4.91
N ASP A 31 7.21 -9.85 5.75
CA ASP A 31 8.10 -10.99 5.68
C ASP A 31 7.48 -12.15 6.47
N ASP A 32 7.06 -13.20 5.76
CA ASP A 32 6.40 -14.37 6.34
C ASP A 32 7.21 -15.06 7.43
N GLU A 33 8.53 -15.12 7.29
CA GLU A 33 9.40 -15.75 8.28
C GLU A 33 9.56 -14.86 9.52
N LYS A 34 9.69 -13.54 9.35
CA LYS A 34 9.68 -12.60 10.49
C LYS A 34 8.33 -12.66 11.21
N ALA A 35 7.22 -12.59 10.48
CA ALA A 35 5.87 -12.67 11.03
C ALA A 35 5.70 -13.95 11.85
N LYS A 36 6.07 -15.11 11.28
CA LYS A 36 6.00 -16.40 11.97
C LYS A 36 6.87 -16.45 13.23
N ARG A 37 8.12 -15.97 13.17
CA ARG A 37 9.01 -15.90 14.35
C ARG A 37 8.44 -15.02 15.46
N ASN A 38 7.76 -13.95 15.09
CA ASN A 38 7.12 -13.01 16.01
C ASN A 38 5.70 -13.43 16.42
N GLY A 39 5.22 -14.60 15.97
CA GLY A 39 3.93 -15.16 16.36
C GLY A 39 2.72 -14.58 15.62
N TYR A 40 2.93 -13.98 14.45
CA TYR A 40 1.89 -13.38 13.62
C TYR A 40 1.52 -14.26 12.42
N ASN A 41 0.24 -14.21 12.05
CA ASN A 41 -0.23 -14.62 10.72
C ASN A 41 -0.22 -13.40 9.80
N VAL A 42 0.33 -13.54 8.60
CA VAL A 42 0.50 -12.43 7.65
C VAL A 42 -0.81 -11.88 7.11
N ASP A 43 -1.82 -12.73 6.90
CA ASP A 43 -3.14 -12.29 6.46
C ASP A 43 -3.80 -11.42 7.53
N ASP A 44 -3.68 -11.79 8.81
CA ASP A 44 -4.15 -10.98 9.94
C ASP A 44 -3.44 -9.63 10.03
N LEU A 45 -2.14 -9.58 9.69
CA LEU A 45 -1.39 -8.32 9.63
C LEU A 45 -1.93 -7.40 8.54
N TYR A 46 -2.20 -7.94 7.34
CA TYR A 46 -2.80 -7.16 6.26
C TYR A 46 -4.20 -6.67 6.63
N ASP A 47 -5.02 -7.50 7.28
CA ASP A 47 -6.34 -7.11 7.74
C ASP A 47 -6.28 -6.02 8.81
N CYS A 48 -5.30 -6.08 9.71
CA CYS A 48 -5.03 -5.00 10.66
C CYS A 48 -4.64 -3.70 9.94
N VAL A 49 -3.72 -3.74 8.96
CA VAL A 49 -3.38 -2.57 8.14
C VAL A 49 -4.64 -1.99 7.48
N GLY A 50 -5.50 -2.85 6.93
CA GLY A 50 -6.77 -2.45 6.32
C GLY A 50 -7.67 -1.65 7.26
N LYS A 51 -7.81 -2.09 8.51
CA LYS A 51 -8.61 -1.38 9.52
C LYS A 51 -8.12 0.05 9.74
N TYR A 52 -6.80 0.26 9.86
CA TYR A 52 -6.22 1.61 10.01
C TYR A 52 -6.39 2.44 8.73
N ALA A 53 -6.05 1.85 7.57
CA ALA A 53 -6.07 2.54 6.30
C ALA A 53 -7.48 3.02 5.92
N GLU A 54 -8.48 2.17 6.10
CA GLU A 54 -9.87 2.45 5.72
C GLU A 54 -10.53 3.48 6.64
N GLN A 55 -10.26 3.41 7.94
CA GLN A 55 -10.69 4.44 8.90
C GLN A 55 -10.13 5.82 8.56
N MET A 56 -8.95 5.87 7.94
CA MET A 56 -8.29 7.10 7.51
C MET A 56 -8.63 7.49 6.07
N GLY A 57 -9.62 6.87 5.43
CA GLY A 57 -10.11 7.28 4.12
C GLY A 57 -9.34 6.71 2.93
N ASN A 58 -8.57 5.64 3.14
CA ASN A 58 -8.04 4.80 2.07
C ASN A 58 -9.03 3.67 1.73
N VAL A 59 -8.85 3.04 0.58
CA VAL A 59 -9.57 1.84 0.15
C VAL A 59 -8.55 0.79 -0.25
N ARG A 60 -8.81 -0.47 0.11
CA ARG A 60 -7.97 -1.58 -0.35
C ARG A 60 -8.22 -1.81 -1.84
N ILE A 61 -7.16 -1.85 -2.63
CA ILE A 61 -7.23 -2.11 -4.08
C ILE A 61 -6.49 -3.39 -4.49
N GLY A 62 -5.75 -3.99 -3.57
CA GLY A 62 -5.05 -5.26 -3.76
C GLY A 62 -4.48 -5.76 -2.43
N LEU A 63 -3.92 -6.97 -2.42
CA LEU A 63 -3.17 -7.45 -1.26
C LEU A 63 -1.99 -6.51 -0.99
N GLY A 64 -1.82 -6.11 0.27
CA GLY A 64 -0.77 -5.17 0.66
C GLY A 64 -0.91 -3.77 0.03
N THR A 65 -2.01 -3.43 -0.64
CA THR A 65 -2.11 -2.18 -1.41
C THR A 65 -3.37 -1.39 -1.07
N TRP A 66 -3.19 -0.14 -0.67
CA TRP A 66 -4.27 0.80 -0.35
C TRP A 66 -4.07 2.12 -1.05
N GLN A 67 -5.18 2.79 -1.33
CA GLN A 67 -5.22 4.05 -2.03
C GLN A 67 -6.21 5.02 -1.40
N ALA A 68 -5.88 6.31 -1.37
CA ALA A 68 -6.81 7.34 -0.99
C ALA A 68 -8.11 7.27 -1.79
N LYS A 69 -9.26 7.32 -1.11
CA LYS A 69 -10.58 7.15 -1.74
C LYS A 69 -10.86 8.15 -2.86
N ASN A 70 -10.34 9.38 -2.76
CA ASN A 70 -10.47 10.41 -3.79
C ASN A 70 -9.42 11.51 -3.61
N ARG A 71 -9.25 12.33 -4.67
CA ARG A 71 -8.26 13.41 -4.70
C ARG A 71 -8.45 14.51 -3.66
N LYS A 72 -9.68 14.74 -3.16
CA LYS A 72 -9.95 15.83 -2.20
C LYS A 72 -9.37 15.55 -0.82
N VAL A 73 -9.23 14.27 -0.46
CA VAL A 73 -8.81 13.83 0.89
C VAL A 73 -7.46 13.12 0.89
N GLN A 74 -6.78 13.07 -0.25
CA GLN A 74 -5.69 12.15 -0.50
C GLN A 74 -4.49 12.31 0.45
N PHE A 75 -4.04 13.54 0.66
CA PHE A 75 -2.99 13.86 1.62
C PHE A 75 -3.43 13.54 3.05
N GLY A 76 -4.67 13.88 3.39
CA GLY A 76 -5.28 13.58 4.69
C GLY A 76 -5.60 12.10 4.91
N ALA A 77 -5.41 11.24 3.90
CA ALA A 77 -5.65 9.81 3.99
C ALA A 77 -4.36 9.00 4.06
N GLN A 78 -3.43 9.23 3.13
CA GLN A 78 -2.18 8.46 3.05
C GLN A 78 -1.19 8.86 4.16
N CYS A 79 -0.93 10.16 4.33
CA CYS A 79 0.11 10.59 5.27
C CYS A 79 -0.21 10.17 6.72
N PRO A 80 -1.46 10.30 7.23
CA PRO A 80 -1.78 9.85 8.58
C PRO A 80 -1.66 8.33 8.77
N VAL A 81 -2.05 7.52 7.79
CA VAL A 81 -1.93 6.07 7.92
C VAL A 81 -0.47 5.63 7.89
N CYS A 82 0.35 6.18 6.99
CA CYS A 82 1.78 5.87 6.94
C CYS A 82 2.49 6.29 8.22
N ALA A 83 2.19 7.49 8.74
CA ALA A 83 2.74 7.95 10.00
C ALA A 83 2.30 7.08 11.19
N THR A 84 1.03 6.62 11.21
CA THR A 84 0.50 5.79 12.29
C THR A 84 1.08 4.37 12.27
N LEU A 85 1.08 3.72 11.12
CA LEU A 85 1.60 2.37 10.93
C LEU A 85 3.11 2.30 11.19
N SER A 86 3.88 3.34 10.82
CA SER A 86 5.33 3.39 11.08
C SER A 86 5.70 3.34 12.57
N LYS A 87 4.75 3.59 13.47
CA LYS A 87 4.93 3.57 14.92
C LYS A 87 4.48 2.25 15.56
N GLN A 88 3.91 1.34 14.78
CA GLN A 88 3.38 0.07 15.28
C GLN A 88 4.48 -1.00 15.27
N PRO A 89 4.84 -1.60 16.43
CA PRO A 89 5.84 -2.66 16.46
C PRO A 89 5.44 -3.87 15.60
N TRP A 90 4.17 -4.26 15.61
CA TRP A 90 3.65 -5.37 14.79
C TRP A 90 3.78 -5.12 13.28
N VAL A 91 3.87 -3.86 12.84
CA VAL A 91 4.19 -3.53 11.46
C VAL A 91 5.70 -3.64 11.27
N MET A 92 6.46 -2.83 12.01
CA MET A 92 7.87 -2.61 11.73
C MET A 92 8.76 -3.83 12.02
N GLN A 93 8.35 -4.72 12.93
CA GLN A 93 9.07 -5.97 13.22
C GLN A 93 8.89 -7.03 12.13
N ASN A 94 7.85 -6.91 11.31
CA ASN A 94 7.46 -7.92 10.33
C ASN A 94 7.52 -7.42 8.89
N ILE A 95 7.86 -6.15 8.67
CA ILE A 95 7.83 -5.54 7.35
C ILE A 95 9.03 -5.97 6.50
N LYS A 96 8.77 -6.29 5.23
CA LYS A 96 9.76 -6.58 4.20
C LYS A 96 9.99 -5.37 3.30
N SER A 97 8.91 -4.74 2.85
CA SER A 97 8.96 -3.58 1.97
C SER A 97 7.81 -2.60 2.23
N TRP A 98 8.06 -1.31 1.99
CA TRP A 98 7.04 -0.27 2.05
C TRP A 98 7.32 0.78 0.98
N ARG A 99 6.36 1.00 0.07
CA ARG A 99 6.43 2.09 -0.91
C ARG A 99 5.23 3.02 -0.87
N THR A 100 5.46 4.29 -1.11
CA THR A 100 4.43 5.33 -1.31
C THR A 100 4.50 5.85 -2.75
N TYR A 101 3.35 6.16 -3.34
CA TYR A 101 3.27 6.71 -4.69
C TYR A 101 2.42 7.97 -4.62
N GLU A 102 3.03 9.15 -4.76
CA GLU A 102 2.37 10.45 -4.55
C GLU A 102 2.21 11.25 -5.85
N ASP A 103 3.03 10.96 -6.86
CA ASP A 103 2.97 11.55 -8.20
C ASP A 103 2.86 10.48 -9.28
N MET A 104 2.04 10.76 -10.31
CA MET A 104 1.96 9.97 -11.54
C MET A 104 3.27 9.96 -12.32
N ASN A 105 4.11 10.99 -12.16
CA ASN A 105 5.40 11.11 -12.82
C ASN A 105 6.49 10.24 -12.15
N GLU A 106 6.20 9.65 -10.99
CA GLU A 106 7.12 8.81 -10.22
C GLU A 106 6.56 7.37 -10.11
N PRO A 107 6.59 6.59 -11.21
CA PRO A 107 5.90 5.30 -11.27
C PRO A 107 6.50 4.23 -10.35
N GLU A 108 7.76 4.40 -9.94
CA GLU A 108 8.46 3.47 -9.03
C GLU A 108 8.06 3.67 -7.56
N GLY A 109 7.51 4.84 -7.23
CA GLY A 109 7.24 5.25 -5.87
C GLY A 109 8.50 5.42 -5.02
N GLU A 110 8.34 6.04 -3.86
CA GLU A 110 9.40 6.24 -2.89
C GLU A 110 9.50 5.03 -1.95
N ASP A 111 10.72 4.62 -1.61
CA ASP A 111 10.97 3.60 -0.58
C ASP A 111 10.75 4.23 0.80
N TYR A 112 9.51 4.18 1.27
CA TYR A 112 9.12 4.74 2.55
C TYR A 112 9.79 4.03 3.74
N LEU A 113 10.16 2.75 3.58
CA LEU A 113 10.91 2.04 4.61
C LEU A 113 12.33 2.60 4.72
N GLN A 114 12.97 2.95 3.59
CA GLN A 114 14.25 3.64 3.61
C GLN A 114 14.14 5.03 4.25
N VAL A 115 13.08 5.79 3.96
CA VAL A 115 12.82 7.07 4.63
C VAL A 115 12.75 6.87 6.15
N ILE A 116 12.04 5.85 6.65
CA ILE A 116 11.99 5.55 8.09
C ILE A 116 13.38 5.18 8.63
N ARG A 117 14.19 4.39 7.90
CA ARG A 117 15.57 4.08 8.31
C ARG A 117 16.41 5.34 8.51
N ASP A 118 16.25 6.32 7.63
CA ASP A 118 17.06 7.53 7.65
C ASP A 118 16.61 8.51 8.75
N ILE A 119 15.30 8.64 9.00
CA ILE A 119 14.75 9.67 9.90
C ILE A 119 14.35 9.15 11.29
N SER A 120 14.11 7.85 11.43
CA SER A 120 13.64 7.20 12.66
C SER A 120 14.21 5.78 12.78
N PRO A 121 15.55 5.62 12.77
CA PRO A 121 16.22 4.31 12.78
C PRO A 121 15.84 3.47 14.00
N GLU A 122 15.41 4.08 15.11
CA GLU A 122 14.96 3.38 16.31
C GLU A 122 13.72 2.50 16.10
N ARG A 123 13.03 2.66 14.96
CA ARG A 123 11.83 1.87 14.60
C ARG A 123 12.15 0.69 13.69
N ILE A 124 13.42 0.50 13.32
CA ILE A 124 13.85 -0.56 12.40
C ILE A 124 14.30 -1.76 13.23
N TYR A 125 13.81 -2.94 12.83
CA TYR A 125 14.11 -4.21 13.48
C TYR A 125 14.79 -5.15 12.46
N ASP A 126 16.04 -5.48 12.71
CA ASP A 126 16.83 -6.39 11.88
C ASP A 126 16.41 -7.86 12.05
#